data_AF-A0A836TIL9-F1
#
_entry.id   AF-A0A836TIL9-F1
#
_cell.length_a   1.000
_cell.length_b   1.000
_cell.length_c   1.000
_cell.angle_alpha   90.00
_cell.angle_beta   90.00
_cell.angle_gamma   90.00
#
_symmetry.space_group_name_H-M   'P 1'
#
loop_
_entity.id
_entity.type
_entity.pdbx_description
1 polymer ?
#
loop_
_entity_poly.entity_id
_entity_poly.type
_entity_poly.pdbx_seq_one_letter_code
_entity_poly.pdbx_strand_id
1 'polypeptide(L)'
;PQVGPALIQAGASPKGRAFAARHAEAIFAINHFAEGAADYYADIKNRMENEGRNPDHCKILFGVQPIIAKTETEARDKQALHNELVPDEGGLAILSSHMDYDLSKLELDDVMQPIALPGLQSMAEMYSRTAGKKLTLREVAKMHGESVSLPQFVGTSEQVADQLEAYFDTVGGDGFMLSATHSPGAIEEFVDLVIPELQKRGRFRTEYAGKTQREHLLQE
;
A
#
# COMPACT_ATOMS: atom_id res chain seq x y z
N PRO A 1 -14.10 27.28 -3.70
CA PRO A 1 -14.94 26.49 -2.76
C PRO A 1 -14.23 26.08 -1.46
N GLN A 2 -12.99 25.60 -1.52
CA GLN A 2 -12.30 24.96 -0.38
C GLN A 2 -11.29 25.82 0.39
N VAL A 3 -11.08 27.10 0.02
CA VAL A 3 -10.05 28.00 0.60
C VAL A 3 -8.58 27.47 0.44
N GLY A 4 -8.40 26.32 -0.22
CA GLY A 4 -7.13 25.68 -0.57
C GLY A 4 -7.36 24.20 -0.97
N PRO A 5 -6.44 23.55 -1.70
CA PRO A 5 -6.60 22.15 -2.08
C PRO A 5 -6.60 21.21 -0.86
N ALA A 6 -7.16 20.01 -1.00
CA ALA A 6 -7.01 18.96 0.00
C ALA A 6 -5.53 18.53 0.08
N LEU A 7 -4.97 18.42 1.29
CA LEU A 7 -3.55 18.14 1.48
C LEU A 7 -3.29 16.64 1.73
N ILE A 8 -2.63 16.00 0.76
CA ILE A 8 -2.18 14.60 0.84
C ILE A 8 -0.67 14.56 1.08
N GLN A 9 -0.22 13.67 1.98
CA GLN A 9 1.19 13.52 2.36
C GLN A 9 1.58 12.03 2.39
N ALA A 10 2.86 11.68 2.18
CA ALA A 10 3.34 10.29 2.11
C ALA A 10 4.69 10.05 2.83
N GLY A 11 4.90 10.71 3.97
CA GLY A 11 6.17 10.70 4.70
C GLY A 11 6.20 9.62 5.78
N ALA A 12 7.07 8.62 5.58
CA ALA A 12 7.23 7.53 6.54
C ALA A 12 8.27 7.82 7.65
N SER A 13 9.18 8.79 7.47
CA SER A 13 10.22 9.12 8.45
C SER A 13 9.64 9.85 9.68
N PRO A 14 10.31 9.85 10.86
CA PRO A 14 9.82 10.57 12.04
C PRO A 14 9.53 12.06 11.78
N LYS A 15 10.37 12.73 10.98
CA LYS A 15 10.15 14.12 10.55
C LYS A 15 8.95 14.24 9.61
N GLY A 16 8.81 13.32 8.66
CA GLY A 16 7.67 13.26 7.73
C GLY A 16 6.35 13.05 8.46
N ARG A 17 6.30 12.11 9.40
CA ARG A 17 5.13 11.84 10.26
C ARG A 17 4.76 13.03 11.12
N ALA A 18 5.74 13.72 11.72
CA ALA A 18 5.48 14.94 12.48
C ALA A 18 4.93 16.08 11.59
N PHE A 19 5.43 16.22 10.36
CA PHE A 19 4.90 17.18 9.39
C PHE A 19 3.45 16.81 8.97
N ALA A 20 3.20 15.54 8.68
CA ALA A 20 1.88 15.03 8.33
C ALA A 20 0.87 15.28 9.46
N ALA A 21 1.26 14.97 10.70
CA ALA A 21 0.43 15.19 11.88
C ALA A 21 0.00 16.66 12.06
N ARG A 22 0.79 17.63 11.59
CA ARG A 22 0.42 19.06 11.64
C ARG A 22 -0.44 19.54 10.47
N HIS A 23 -0.29 18.95 9.28
CA HIS A 23 -0.80 19.57 8.05
C HIS A 23 -1.67 18.67 7.19
N ALA A 24 -1.51 17.35 7.24
CA ALA A 24 -2.17 16.43 6.32
C ALA A 24 -3.66 16.30 6.63
N GLU A 25 -4.45 16.15 5.56
CA GLU A 25 -5.87 15.81 5.57
C GLU A 25 -6.10 14.38 5.06
N ALA A 26 -5.15 13.86 4.27
CA ALA A 26 -4.99 12.45 4.06
C ALA A 26 -3.51 12.06 3.99
N ILE A 27 -3.21 10.82 4.33
CA ILE A 27 -1.88 10.23 4.23
C ILE A 27 -1.95 9.00 3.37
N PHE A 28 -1.08 8.92 2.37
CA PHE A 28 -0.78 7.66 1.69
C PHE A 28 0.34 6.95 2.44
N ALA A 29 0.10 5.73 2.89
CA ALA A 29 1.08 4.95 3.63
C ALA A 29 1.25 3.57 2.99
N ILE A 30 2.51 3.11 2.95
CA ILE A 30 2.86 1.75 2.55
C ILE A 30 3.34 1.02 3.80
N ASN A 31 2.68 -0.09 4.11
CA ASN A 31 3.12 -1.05 5.09
C ASN A 31 2.77 -2.45 4.58
N HIS A 32 3.79 -3.31 4.49
CA HIS A 32 3.62 -4.64 3.92
C HIS A 32 2.83 -5.58 4.84
N PHE A 33 2.98 -5.40 6.15
CA PHE A 33 2.30 -6.18 7.18
C PHE A 33 1.27 -5.33 7.91
N ALA A 34 0.10 -5.90 8.20
CA ALA A 34 -1.01 -5.20 8.85
C ALA A 34 -0.63 -4.71 10.26
N GLU A 35 0.19 -5.45 11.01
CA GLU A 35 0.62 -5.04 12.35
C GLU A 35 1.48 -3.76 12.29
N GLY A 36 2.39 -3.67 11.32
CA GLY A 36 3.19 -2.45 11.11
C GLY A 36 2.34 -1.27 10.63
N ALA A 37 1.27 -1.55 9.87
CA ALA A 37 0.29 -0.54 9.50
C ALA A 37 -0.51 -0.04 10.71
N ALA A 38 -0.91 -0.92 11.63
CA ALA A 38 -1.58 -0.57 12.88
C ALA A 38 -0.70 0.34 13.76
N ASP A 39 0.58 -0.03 13.93
CA ASP A 39 1.56 0.79 14.66
C ASP A 39 1.74 2.18 14.03
N TYR A 40 1.81 2.24 12.69
CA TYR A 40 1.90 3.52 11.97
C TYR A 40 0.64 4.36 12.15
N TYR A 41 -0.54 3.74 12.05
CA TYR A 41 -1.83 4.41 12.24
C TYR A 41 -1.90 5.05 13.64
N ALA A 42 -1.62 4.27 14.68
CA ALA A 42 -1.62 4.75 16.06
C ALA A 42 -0.60 5.87 16.30
N ASP A 43 0.63 5.76 15.76
CA ASP A 43 1.66 6.79 15.86
C ASP A 43 1.20 8.13 15.25
N ILE A 44 0.58 8.11 14.07
CA ILE A 44 0.06 9.33 13.44
C ILE A 44 -1.07 9.94 14.25
N LYS A 45 -2.08 9.15 14.65
CA LYS A 45 -3.23 9.66 15.41
C LYS A 45 -2.79 10.27 16.73
N ASN A 46 -1.89 9.61 17.46
CA ASN A 46 -1.27 10.15 18.69
C ASN A 46 -0.50 11.46 18.44
N ARG A 47 0.25 11.58 17.34
CA ARG A 47 0.95 12.83 17.00
C ARG A 47 -0.03 13.97 16.73
N MET A 48 -1.16 13.69 16.08
CA MET A 48 -2.18 14.72 15.82
C MET A 48 -2.79 15.24 17.12
N GLU A 49 -3.14 14.36 18.05
CA GLU A 49 -3.65 14.76 19.38
C GLU A 49 -2.64 15.64 20.12
N ASN A 50 -1.36 15.26 20.11
CA ASN A 50 -0.29 16.05 20.73
C ASN A 50 -0.09 17.43 20.10
N GLU A 51 -0.43 17.59 18.81
CA GLU A 51 -0.43 18.86 18.08
C GLU A 51 -1.77 19.61 18.22
N GLY A 52 -2.71 19.10 19.01
CA GLY A 52 -4.03 19.69 19.24
C GLY A 52 -5.00 19.59 18.06
N ARG A 53 -4.77 18.67 17.11
CA ARG A 53 -5.65 18.42 15.96
C ARG A 53 -6.53 17.20 16.22
N ASN A 54 -7.80 17.29 15.80
CA ASN A 54 -8.69 16.14 15.80
C ASN A 54 -8.13 15.02 14.87
N PRO A 55 -7.82 13.81 15.38
CA PRO A 55 -7.28 12.71 14.57
C PRO A 55 -8.17 12.29 13.40
N ASP A 56 -9.48 12.51 13.49
CA ASP A 56 -10.44 12.16 12.43
C ASP A 56 -10.37 13.10 11.21
N HIS A 57 -9.70 14.25 11.35
CA HIS A 57 -9.49 15.20 10.25
C HIS A 57 -8.34 14.80 9.31
N CYS A 58 -7.66 13.68 9.56
CA CYS A 58 -6.67 13.12 8.65
C CYS A 58 -6.95 11.66 8.39
N LYS A 59 -7.27 11.33 7.14
CA LYS A 59 -7.53 9.94 6.71
C LYS A 59 -6.25 9.24 6.30
N ILE A 60 -5.95 8.08 6.88
CA ILE A 60 -4.79 7.26 6.51
C ILE A 60 -5.23 6.17 5.51
N LEU A 61 -4.78 6.33 4.27
CA LEU A 61 -5.09 5.47 3.13
C LEU A 61 -3.89 4.54 2.88
N PHE A 62 -4.04 3.27 3.26
CA PHE A 62 -2.98 2.28 3.05
C PHE A 62 -2.99 1.78 1.61
N GLY A 63 -1.80 1.70 1.02
CA GLY A 63 -1.66 1.15 -0.32
C GLY A 63 -1.97 -0.34 -0.37
N VAL A 64 -2.70 -0.77 -1.38
CA VAL A 64 -2.99 -2.19 -1.67
C VAL A 64 -2.99 -2.41 -3.18
N GLN A 65 -2.68 -3.62 -3.62
CA GLN A 65 -2.72 -4.00 -5.03
C GLN A 65 -3.72 -5.15 -5.24
N PRO A 66 -4.99 -4.85 -5.55
CA PRO A 66 -6.00 -5.89 -5.76
C PRO A 66 -5.82 -6.57 -7.12
N ILE A 67 -6.00 -7.89 -7.16
CA ILE A 67 -5.95 -8.73 -8.36
C ILE A 67 -7.19 -9.61 -8.35
N ILE A 68 -8.16 -9.26 -9.20
CA ILE A 68 -9.50 -9.84 -9.15
C ILE A 68 -9.75 -10.70 -10.38
N ALA A 69 -10.40 -11.84 -10.17
CA ALA A 69 -10.95 -12.69 -11.22
C ALA A 69 -12.25 -13.39 -10.76
N LYS A 70 -12.88 -14.20 -11.62
CA LYS A 70 -14.13 -14.89 -11.28
C LYS A 70 -13.91 -16.08 -10.35
N THR A 71 -12.73 -16.67 -10.40
CA THR A 71 -12.32 -17.76 -9.52
C THR A 71 -10.98 -17.43 -8.87
N GLU A 72 -10.70 -18.07 -7.73
CA GLU A 72 -9.41 -17.90 -7.05
C GLU A 72 -8.24 -18.34 -7.96
N THR A 73 -8.38 -19.46 -8.66
CA THR A 73 -7.36 -19.96 -9.58
C THR A 73 -7.04 -18.94 -10.67
N GLU A 74 -8.05 -18.38 -11.33
CA GLU A 74 -7.84 -17.34 -12.35
C GLU A 74 -7.15 -16.09 -11.77
N ALA A 75 -7.48 -15.71 -10.54
CA ALA A 75 -6.85 -14.56 -9.87
C ALA A 75 -5.37 -14.83 -9.56
N ARG A 76 -5.04 -16.06 -9.14
CA ARG A 76 -3.67 -16.51 -8.90
C ARG A 76 -2.86 -16.60 -10.19
N ASP A 77 -3.45 -17.11 -11.27
CA ASP A 77 -2.80 -17.14 -12.59
C ASP A 77 -2.53 -15.71 -13.08
N LYS A 78 -3.48 -14.79 -12.88
CA LYS A 78 -3.32 -13.37 -13.20
C LYS A 78 -2.23 -12.71 -12.36
N GLN A 79 -2.15 -13.02 -11.06
CA GLN A 79 -1.07 -12.57 -10.18
C GLN A 79 0.29 -13.08 -10.68
N ALA A 80 0.39 -14.38 -10.97
CA ALA A 80 1.62 -14.99 -11.45
C ALA A 80 2.09 -14.34 -12.76
N LEU A 81 1.19 -14.16 -13.72
CA LEU A 81 1.49 -13.48 -14.98
C LEU A 81 1.96 -12.04 -14.74
N HIS A 82 1.22 -11.26 -13.95
CA HIS A 82 1.62 -9.89 -13.62
C HIS A 82 3.02 -9.83 -12.98
N ASN A 83 3.28 -10.69 -11.99
CA ASN A 83 4.55 -10.69 -11.29
C ASN A 83 5.70 -11.16 -12.21
N GLU A 84 5.44 -12.12 -13.11
CA GLU A 84 6.40 -12.58 -14.12
C GLU A 84 6.85 -11.44 -15.05
N LEU A 85 5.95 -10.52 -15.41
CA LEU A 85 6.23 -9.41 -16.33
C LEU A 85 7.25 -8.38 -15.80
N VAL A 86 7.61 -8.40 -14.52
CA VAL A 86 8.64 -7.52 -13.96
C VAL A 86 10.02 -7.92 -14.51
N PRO A 87 10.68 -7.13 -15.37
CA PRO A 87 12.03 -7.43 -15.80
C PRO A 87 13.01 -7.20 -14.64
N ASP A 88 14.09 -7.98 -14.58
CA ASP A 88 15.11 -7.84 -13.53
C ASP A 88 15.66 -6.41 -13.43
N GLU A 89 15.95 -5.78 -14.58
CA GLU A 89 16.40 -4.38 -14.65
C GLU A 89 15.36 -3.40 -14.10
N GLY A 90 14.06 -3.67 -14.32
CA GLY A 90 12.98 -2.82 -13.83
C GLY A 90 12.83 -2.92 -12.32
N GLY A 91 12.84 -4.13 -11.77
CA GLY A 91 12.84 -4.37 -10.32
C GLY A 91 14.05 -3.75 -9.64
N LEU A 92 15.23 -3.88 -10.25
CA LEU A 92 16.47 -3.31 -9.71
C LEU A 92 16.47 -1.78 -9.76
N ALA A 93 15.94 -1.18 -10.83
CA ALA A 93 15.86 0.27 -10.99
C ALA A 93 14.96 0.91 -9.93
N ILE A 94 13.74 0.36 -9.72
CA ILE A 94 12.82 0.91 -8.72
C ILE A 94 13.34 0.69 -7.30
N LEU A 95 13.95 -0.47 -7.03
CA LEU A 95 14.58 -0.72 -5.74
C LEU A 95 15.74 0.24 -5.47
N SER A 96 16.61 0.47 -6.45
CA SER A 96 17.73 1.40 -6.34
C SER A 96 17.26 2.82 -6.03
N SER A 97 16.18 3.26 -6.69
CA SER A 97 15.56 4.56 -6.47
C SER A 97 15.07 4.73 -5.02
N HIS A 98 14.37 3.73 -4.47
CA HIS A 98 13.87 3.82 -3.09
C HIS A 98 14.96 3.71 -2.03
N MET A 99 16.07 3.03 -2.36
CA MET A 99 17.19 2.85 -1.45
C MET A 99 18.21 3.99 -1.52
N ASP A 100 18.05 4.92 -2.46
CA ASP A 100 19.02 5.98 -2.77
C ASP A 100 20.44 5.43 -2.98
N TYR A 101 20.51 4.27 -3.65
CA TYR A 101 21.76 3.55 -3.90
C TYR A 101 21.67 2.78 -5.22
N ASP A 102 22.70 2.89 -6.04
CA ASP A 102 22.80 2.18 -7.31
C ASP A 102 23.17 0.70 -7.09
N LEU A 103 22.15 -0.16 -7.08
CA LEU A 103 22.30 -1.60 -6.82
C LEU A 103 22.83 -2.38 -8.03
N SER A 104 22.96 -1.77 -9.21
CA SER A 104 23.60 -2.41 -10.37
C SER A 104 25.10 -2.70 -10.15
N LYS A 105 25.68 -2.09 -9.11
CA LYS A 105 27.06 -2.31 -8.67
C LYS A 105 27.26 -3.57 -7.83
N LEU A 106 26.19 -4.31 -7.55
CA LEU A 106 26.20 -5.50 -6.73
C LEU A 106 25.86 -6.73 -7.58
N GLU A 107 26.33 -7.90 -7.14
CA GLU A 107 26.01 -9.17 -7.80
C GLU A 107 24.56 -9.57 -7.51
N LEU A 108 23.79 -9.84 -8.56
CA LEU A 108 22.34 -10.11 -8.46
C LEU A 108 22.02 -11.42 -7.75
N ASP A 109 22.86 -12.44 -7.95
CA ASP A 109 22.63 -13.79 -7.43
C ASP A 109 23.28 -14.03 -6.06
N ASP A 110 23.93 -13.01 -5.50
CA ASP A 110 24.37 -13.05 -4.13
C ASP A 110 23.16 -12.96 -3.19
N VAL A 111 23.14 -13.85 -2.19
CA VAL A 111 22.20 -13.73 -1.07
C VAL A 111 22.40 -12.36 -0.45
N MET A 112 21.31 -11.62 -0.32
CA MET A 112 21.33 -10.26 0.20
C MET A 112 21.85 -10.28 1.64
N GLN A 113 23.14 -10.00 1.78
CA GLN A 113 23.79 -9.88 3.08
C GLN A 113 23.41 -8.53 3.71
N PRO A 114 23.63 -8.36 5.02
CA PRO A 114 23.59 -7.04 5.63
C PRO A 114 24.71 -6.17 5.03
N ILE A 115 24.43 -5.54 3.89
CA ILE A 115 25.23 -4.45 3.39
C ILE A 115 25.02 -3.29 4.37
N ALA A 116 26.03 -2.45 4.58
CA ALA A 116 25.95 -1.25 5.43
C ALA A 116 25.04 -0.14 4.83
N LEU A 117 23.87 -0.54 4.32
CA LEU A 117 22.78 0.29 3.82
C LEU A 117 21.53 -0.06 4.66
N PRO A 118 21.27 0.67 5.77
CA PRO A 118 20.24 0.29 6.74
C PRO A 118 18.83 0.12 6.15
N GLY A 119 18.45 0.94 5.16
CA GLY A 119 17.15 0.83 4.48
C GLY A 119 17.02 -0.45 3.67
N LEU A 120 18.09 -0.83 2.96
CA LEU A 120 18.17 -2.02 2.13
C LEU A 120 18.05 -3.31 2.96
N GLN A 121 18.71 -3.33 4.11
CA GLN A 121 18.63 -4.45 5.05
C GLN A 121 17.19 -4.67 5.55
N SER A 122 16.53 -3.61 6.02
CA SER A 122 15.16 -3.70 6.54
C SER A 122 14.19 -4.26 5.49
N MET A 123 14.39 -3.88 4.22
CA MET A 123 13.56 -4.34 3.12
C MET A 123 13.86 -5.79 2.72
N ALA A 124 15.13 -6.21 2.71
CA ALA A 124 15.51 -7.59 2.48
C ALA A 124 14.97 -8.53 3.57
N GLU A 125 15.00 -8.10 4.83
CA GLU A 125 14.42 -8.84 5.96
C GLU A 125 12.91 -8.99 5.83
N MET A 126 12.21 -7.91 5.42
CA MET A 126 10.77 -7.95 5.15
C MET A 126 10.43 -9.00 4.09
N TYR A 127 11.07 -8.96 2.92
CA TYR A 127 10.77 -9.92 1.84
C TYR A 127 11.23 -11.34 2.17
N SER A 128 12.35 -11.50 2.87
CA SER A 128 12.80 -12.82 3.32
C SER A 128 11.81 -13.44 4.31
N ARG A 129 11.21 -12.62 5.20
CA ARG A 129 10.12 -13.06 6.09
C ARG A 129 8.90 -13.51 5.27
N THR A 130 8.49 -12.74 4.27
CA THR A 130 7.36 -13.09 3.39
C THR A 130 7.62 -14.39 2.62
N ALA A 131 8.83 -14.58 2.10
CA ALA A 131 9.21 -15.77 1.32
C ALA A 131 9.54 -17.01 2.19
N GLY A 132 9.74 -16.84 3.50
CA GLY A 132 10.16 -17.92 4.39
C GLY A 132 11.59 -18.44 4.13
N LYS A 133 12.40 -17.70 3.36
CA LYS A 133 13.79 -18.03 3.03
C LYS A 133 14.63 -16.76 2.86
N LYS A 134 15.96 -16.91 2.93
CA LYS A 134 16.87 -15.84 2.50
C LYS A 134 16.77 -15.66 0.99
N LEU A 135 16.80 -14.41 0.54
CA LEU A 135 16.64 -14.04 -0.86
C LEU A 135 17.93 -13.47 -1.45
N THR A 136 18.14 -13.68 -2.75
CA THR A 136 19.17 -12.96 -3.52
C THR A 136 18.73 -11.52 -3.82
N LEU A 137 19.67 -10.66 -4.22
CA LEU A 137 19.33 -9.32 -4.68
C LEU A 137 18.33 -9.36 -5.85
N ARG A 138 18.48 -10.31 -6.79
CA ARG A 138 17.54 -10.53 -7.90
C ARG A 138 16.12 -10.79 -7.38
N GLU A 139 15.98 -11.69 -6.42
CA GLU A 139 14.69 -12.06 -5.86
C GLU A 139 14.04 -10.90 -5.08
N VAL A 140 14.84 -10.16 -4.30
CA VAL A 140 14.36 -8.97 -3.59
C VAL A 140 13.92 -7.87 -4.56
N ALA A 141 14.72 -7.61 -5.59
CA ALA A 141 14.39 -6.64 -6.64
C ALA A 141 13.13 -7.04 -7.42
N LYS A 142 12.98 -8.34 -7.73
CA LYS A 142 11.79 -8.90 -8.37
C LYS A 142 10.55 -8.67 -7.51
N MET A 143 10.55 -9.12 -6.26
CA MET A 143 9.42 -8.92 -5.33
C MET A 143 9.11 -7.44 -5.09
N HIS A 144 10.13 -6.58 -5.10
CA HIS A 144 9.91 -5.14 -4.99
C HIS A 144 9.30 -4.53 -6.24
N GLY A 145 9.71 -4.98 -7.42
CA GLY A 145 9.11 -4.55 -8.69
C GLY A 145 7.67 -5.02 -8.89
N GLU A 146 7.25 -6.11 -8.23
CA GLU A 146 5.87 -6.61 -8.30
C GLU A 146 4.87 -5.63 -7.70
N SER A 147 5.16 -5.07 -6.53
CA SER A 147 4.15 -4.29 -5.80
C SER A 147 4.67 -3.08 -5.04
N VAL A 148 5.99 -2.84 -5.02
CA VAL A 148 6.60 -1.78 -4.19
C VAL A 148 6.21 -1.92 -2.72
N SER A 149 6.30 -3.15 -2.22
CA SER A 149 5.94 -3.55 -0.85
C SER A 149 4.45 -3.43 -0.51
N LEU A 150 3.58 -3.09 -1.47
CA LEU A 150 2.13 -3.15 -1.26
C LEU A 150 1.69 -4.61 -1.08
N PRO A 151 0.79 -4.91 -0.13
CA PRO A 151 0.16 -6.21 -0.08
C PRO A 151 -0.69 -6.42 -1.35
N GLN A 152 -0.52 -7.60 -1.96
CA GLN A 152 -1.36 -8.04 -3.08
C GLN A 152 -2.57 -8.79 -2.54
N PHE A 153 -3.77 -8.27 -2.78
CA PHE A 153 -5.03 -8.94 -2.40
C PHE A 153 -5.60 -9.64 -3.61
N VAL A 154 -5.65 -10.97 -3.56
CA VAL A 154 -5.86 -11.81 -4.74
C VAL A 154 -7.02 -12.75 -4.51
N GLY A 155 -7.96 -12.80 -5.46
CA GLY A 155 -9.08 -13.73 -5.39
C GLY A 155 -10.31 -13.27 -6.16
N THR A 156 -11.46 -13.84 -5.79
CA THR A 156 -12.77 -13.33 -6.20
C THR A 156 -13.10 -11.98 -5.54
N SER A 157 -14.15 -11.30 -5.99
CA SER A 157 -14.59 -10.05 -5.36
C SER A 157 -14.90 -10.21 -3.87
N GLU A 158 -15.54 -11.32 -3.48
CA GLU A 158 -15.82 -11.66 -2.08
C GLU A 158 -14.52 -11.86 -1.29
N GLN A 159 -13.56 -12.63 -1.82
CA GLN A 159 -12.27 -12.87 -1.17
C GLN A 159 -11.44 -11.60 -1.03
N VAL A 160 -11.45 -10.71 -2.04
CA VAL A 160 -10.75 -9.42 -1.96
C VAL A 160 -11.43 -8.50 -0.95
N ALA A 161 -12.76 -8.47 -0.88
CA ALA A 161 -13.49 -7.75 0.15
C ALA A 161 -13.16 -8.29 1.56
N ASP A 162 -13.09 -9.62 1.74
CA ASP A 162 -12.69 -10.25 3.01
C ASP A 162 -11.26 -9.83 3.42
N GLN A 163 -10.32 -9.81 2.47
CA GLN A 163 -8.93 -9.39 2.72
C GLN A 163 -8.84 -7.90 3.10
N LEU A 164 -9.60 -7.04 2.42
CA LEU A 164 -9.70 -5.62 2.76
C LEU A 164 -10.26 -5.41 4.16
N GLU A 165 -11.34 -6.12 4.52
CA GLU A 165 -11.93 -6.05 5.87
C GLU A 165 -10.99 -6.57 6.94
N ALA A 166 -10.35 -7.73 6.73
CA ALA A 166 -9.40 -8.29 7.69
C ALA A 166 -8.18 -7.36 7.93
N TYR A 167 -7.68 -6.74 6.86
CA TYR A 167 -6.64 -5.72 6.97
C TYR A 167 -7.15 -4.50 7.75
N PHE A 168 -8.35 -4.02 7.42
CA PHE A 168 -8.96 -2.87 8.09
C PHE A 168 -9.18 -3.13 9.60
N ASP A 169 -9.70 -4.31 9.96
CA ASP A 169 -9.97 -4.72 11.35
C ASP A 169 -8.69 -4.80 12.20
N THR A 170 -7.55 -5.13 11.58
CA THR A 170 -6.24 -5.16 12.25
C THR A 170 -5.66 -3.76 12.40
N VAL A 171 -5.76 -2.94 11.35
CA VAL A 171 -5.06 -1.66 11.26
C VAL A 171 -5.82 -0.51 11.93
N GLY A 172 -7.15 -0.58 11.95
CA GLY A 172 -7.99 0.54 12.34
C GLY A 172 -8.01 1.68 11.32
N GLY A 173 -7.80 1.39 10.03
CA GLY A 173 -7.54 2.39 8.97
C GLY A 173 -8.72 3.28 8.57
N ASP A 174 -8.48 4.20 7.65
CA ASP A 174 -9.51 5.11 7.10
C ASP A 174 -9.88 4.80 5.64
N GLY A 175 -9.17 3.87 5.00
CA GLY A 175 -9.40 3.47 3.62
C GLY A 175 -8.13 3.01 2.92
N PHE A 176 -8.21 2.93 1.60
CA PHE A 176 -7.16 2.34 0.76
C PHE A 176 -6.78 3.24 -0.41
N MET A 177 -5.50 3.17 -0.80
CA MET A 177 -5.00 3.69 -2.07
C MET A 177 -4.76 2.49 -2.99
N LEU A 178 -5.48 2.41 -4.11
CA LEU A 178 -5.40 1.27 -5.01
C LEU A 178 -4.25 1.44 -6.01
N SER A 179 -3.37 0.45 -6.07
CA SER A 179 -2.38 0.33 -7.14
C SER A 179 -2.92 -0.59 -8.23
N ALA A 180 -3.06 -0.06 -9.45
CA ALA A 180 -3.54 -0.83 -10.60
C ALA A 180 -2.42 -1.72 -11.17
N THR A 181 -2.70 -3.00 -11.41
CA THR A 181 -1.77 -3.93 -12.07
C THR A 181 -1.67 -3.72 -13.58
N HIS A 182 -2.70 -3.11 -14.18
CA HIS A 182 -2.75 -2.77 -15.61
C HIS A 182 -3.76 -1.66 -15.85
N SER A 183 -3.58 -0.89 -16.92
CA SER A 183 -4.46 0.22 -17.30
C SER A 183 -4.68 0.26 -18.81
N PRO A 184 -5.93 0.40 -19.28
CA PRO A 184 -7.17 0.34 -18.50
C PRO A 184 -7.46 -1.10 -18.01
N GLY A 185 -8.36 -1.27 -17.03
CA GLY A 185 -8.89 -2.57 -16.64
C GLY A 185 -8.94 -2.81 -15.13
N ALA A 186 -7.80 -2.72 -14.43
CA ALA A 186 -7.73 -3.14 -13.02
C ALA A 186 -8.64 -2.32 -12.09
N ILE A 187 -8.78 -1.01 -12.36
CA ILE A 187 -9.65 -0.14 -11.56
C ILE A 187 -11.11 -0.38 -11.90
N GLU A 188 -11.44 -0.57 -13.17
CA GLU A 188 -12.79 -0.94 -13.63
C GLU A 188 -13.23 -2.27 -12.99
N GLU A 189 -12.37 -3.28 -12.96
CA GLU A 189 -12.64 -4.56 -12.27
C GLU A 189 -12.93 -4.35 -10.78
N PHE A 190 -12.17 -3.50 -10.09
CA PHE A 190 -12.41 -3.19 -8.68
C PHE A 190 -13.77 -2.48 -8.49
N VAL A 191 -14.06 -1.49 -9.34
CA VAL A 191 -15.30 -0.71 -9.29
C VAL A 191 -16.52 -1.58 -9.62
N ASP A 192 -16.43 -2.45 -10.62
CA ASP A 192 -17.56 -3.26 -11.09
C ASP A 192 -17.81 -4.50 -10.22
N LEU A 193 -16.76 -5.04 -9.59
CA LEU A 193 -16.85 -6.33 -8.87
C LEU A 193 -16.73 -6.19 -7.35
N VAL A 194 -15.81 -5.36 -6.84
CA VAL A 194 -15.52 -5.27 -5.40
C VAL A 194 -16.36 -4.21 -4.71
N ILE A 195 -16.55 -3.03 -5.33
CA ILE A 195 -17.38 -1.97 -4.73
C ILE A 195 -18.82 -2.43 -4.43
N PRO A 196 -19.53 -3.16 -5.31
CA PRO A 196 -20.88 -3.65 -4.98
C PRO A 196 -20.90 -4.59 -3.79
N GLU A 197 -19.86 -5.43 -3.63
CA GLU A 197 -19.74 -6.33 -2.48
C GLU A 197 -19.48 -5.54 -1.19
N LEU A 198 -18.60 -4.54 -1.21
CA LEU A 198 -18.38 -3.66 -0.06
C LEU A 198 -19.64 -2.85 0.30
N GLN A 199 -20.41 -2.39 -0.69
CA GLN A 199 -21.68 -1.69 -0.46
C GLN A 199 -22.73 -2.62 0.16
N LYS A 200 -22.83 -3.87 -0.31
CA LYS A 200 -23.71 -4.90 0.26
C LYS A 200 -23.37 -5.20 1.74
N ARG A 201 -22.08 -5.11 2.10
CA ARG A 201 -21.59 -5.26 3.47
C ARG A 201 -21.70 -3.98 4.32
N GLY A 202 -22.16 -2.86 3.75
CA GLY A 202 -22.23 -1.57 4.44
C GLY A 202 -20.86 -0.95 4.74
N ARG A 203 -19.83 -1.32 3.96
CA ARG A 203 -18.43 -0.84 4.12
C ARG A 203 -18.02 0.24 3.14
N PHE A 204 -18.89 0.58 2.19
CA PHE A 204 -18.61 1.63 1.22
C PHE A 204 -19.88 2.43 0.94
N ARG A 205 -19.72 3.74 0.76
CA ARG A 205 -20.82 4.65 0.42
C ARG A 205 -21.52 4.25 -0.88
N THR A 206 -22.82 4.51 -0.96
CA THR A 206 -23.63 4.35 -2.18
C THR A 206 -23.82 5.66 -2.95
N GLU A 207 -23.59 6.79 -2.30
CA GLU A 207 -23.68 8.12 -2.89
C GLU A 207 -22.66 9.09 -2.26
N TYR A 208 -22.35 10.17 -2.98
CA TYR A 208 -21.48 11.23 -2.49
C TYR A 208 -22.30 12.25 -1.72
N ALA A 209 -21.96 12.48 -0.44
CA ALA A 209 -22.63 13.49 0.39
C ALA A 209 -22.04 14.91 0.21
N GLY A 210 -20.82 15.01 -0.29
CA GLY A 210 -20.07 16.25 -0.50
C GLY A 210 -19.96 16.69 -1.96
N LYS A 211 -19.53 17.94 -2.18
CA LYS A 211 -19.25 18.52 -3.50
C LYS A 211 -17.77 18.76 -3.75
N THR A 212 -16.93 18.56 -2.74
CA THR A 212 -15.51 18.88 -2.78
C THR A 212 -14.67 17.72 -2.25
N GLN A 213 -13.44 17.58 -2.73
CA GLN A 213 -12.52 16.48 -2.34
C GLN A 213 -12.37 16.31 -0.82
N ARG A 214 -12.33 17.42 -0.08
CA ARG A 214 -12.19 17.44 1.38
C ARG A 214 -13.42 16.83 2.06
N GLU A 215 -14.61 17.15 1.56
CA GLU A 215 -15.85 16.54 2.06
C GLU A 215 -15.90 15.05 1.71
N HIS A 216 -15.39 14.65 0.53
CA HIS A 216 -15.35 13.23 0.15
C HIS A 216 -14.36 12.39 0.96
N LEU A 217 -13.25 12.99 1.43
CA LEU A 217 -12.30 12.35 2.33
C LEU A 217 -12.87 12.20 3.75
N LEU A 218 -13.61 13.20 4.22
CA LEU A 218 -14.19 13.21 5.57
C LEU A 218 -15.57 12.53 5.64
N GLN A 219 -16.05 11.97 4.53
CA GLN A 219 -17.31 11.23 4.49
C GLN A 219 -17.14 9.87 5.18
N GLU A 220 -18.07 9.55 6.08
CA GLU A 220 -18.21 8.24 6.71
C GLU A 220 -18.86 7.22 5.76
#